data_AF-A0A813EP52-F1
#
_entry.id   AF-A0A813EP52-F1
#
_cell.length_a   1.000
_cell.length_b   1.000
_cell.length_c   1.000
_cell.angle_alpha   90.00
_cell.angle_beta   90.00
_cell.angle_gamma   90.00
#
_symmetry.space_group_name_H-M   'P 1'
#
loop_
_entity.id
_entity.type
_entity.pdbx_description
1 polymer ?
#
loop_
_entity_poly.entity_id
_entity_poly.type
_entity_poly.pdbx_seq_one_letter_code
_entity_poly.pdbx_strand_id
1 'polypeptide(L)'
;VYITDNAYTKDDILLMEVSMLTVLGFNICCPTVAHFLERYQRLNRCTEEHFHLMQYLVELCLPELKMMRYTPSHLAAAAAVLSNKLLKQHPAWPPCMVRNSNQTESMLK
;
A
#
# COMPACT_ATOMS: atom_id res chain seq x y z
N VAL A 1 -9.64 26.31 -10.50
CA VAL A 1 -8.75 25.12 -10.67
C VAL A 1 -9.56 24.05 -11.39
N TYR A 2 -9.08 23.53 -12.53
CA TYR A 2 -9.93 22.79 -13.47
C TYR A 2 -10.42 21.42 -12.95
N ILE A 3 -9.56 20.64 -12.30
CA ILE A 3 -9.91 19.28 -11.87
C ILE A 3 -10.98 19.24 -10.77
N THR A 4 -11.15 20.35 -10.04
CA THR A 4 -12.14 20.51 -8.98
C THR A 4 -13.36 21.32 -9.44
N ASP A 5 -13.64 21.36 -10.75
CA ASP A 5 -14.74 22.13 -11.35
C ASP A 5 -14.80 23.60 -10.92
N ASN A 6 -13.62 24.24 -10.80
CA ASN A 6 -13.48 25.61 -10.31
C ASN A 6 -14.10 25.89 -8.92
N ALA A 7 -14.39 24.87 -8.11
CA ALA A 7 -14.88 25.02 -6.74
C ALA A 7 -13.89 25.77 -5.82
N TYR A 8 -12.60 25.78 -6.18
CA TYR A 8 -11.53 26.45 -5.43
C TYR A 8 -10.70 27.35 -6.32
N THR A 9 -10.29 28.49 -5.76
CA THR A 9 -9.31 29.40 -6.37
C THR A 9 -7.90 28.86 -6.17
N LYS A 10 -6.93 29.46 -6.87
CA LYS A 10 -5.52 29.10 -6.70
C LYS A 10 -5.03 29.43 -5.28
N ASP A 11 -5.48 30.55 -4.74
CA ASP A 11 -5.08 31.02 -3.42
C ASP A 11 -5.62 30.10 -2.31
N ASP A 12 -6.83 29.58 -2.45
CA ASP A 12 -7.40 28.58 -1.53
C ASP A 12 -6.53 27.32 -1.43
N ILE A 13 -6.03 26.82 -2.58
CA ILE A 13 -5.16 25.64 -2.61
C ILE A 13 -3.82 25.93 -1.94
N LEU A 14 -3.21 27.08 -2.20
CA LEU A 14 -1.94 27.46 -1.58
C LEU A 14 -2.06 27.62 -0.06
N LEU A 15 -3.15 28.22 0.42
CA LEU A 15 -3.44 28.33 1.84
C LEU A 15 -3.58 26.94 2.49
N MET A 16 -4.31 26.03 1.84
CA MET A 16 -4.47 24.66 2.34
C MET A 16 -3.14 23.89 2.33
N GLU A 17 -2.34 24.03 1.28
CA GLU A 17 -1.03 23.39 1.18
C GLU A 17 -0.12 23.79 2.34
N VAL A 18 0.01 25.10 2.61
CA VAL A 18 0.81 25.62 3.73
C VAL A 18 0.28 25.09 5.06
N SER A 19 -1.05 25.09 5.24
CA SER A 19 -1.69 24.57 6.45
C SER A 19 -1.37 23.09 6.68
N MET A 20 -1.53 22.25 5.65
CA MET A 20 -1.25 20.81 5.71
C MET A 20 0.23 20.53 6.02
N LEU A 21 1.16 21.19 5.33
CA LEU A 21 2.60 21.02 5.56
C LEU A 21 3.01 21.46 6.96
N THR A 22 2.43 22.55 7.46
CA THR A 22 2.69 23.04 8.82
C THR A 22 2.20 22.04 9.87
N VAL A 23 0.99 21.49 9.71
CA VAL A 23 0.43 20.48 10.62
C VAL A 23 1.26 19.18 10.62
N LEU A 24 1.76 18.76 9.46
CA LEU A 24 2.63 17.59 9.33
C LEU A 24 4.07 17.86 9.78
N GLY A 25 4.43 19.09 10.15
CA GLY A 25 5.80 19.47 10.49
C GLY A 25 6.79 19.22 9.34
N PHE A 26 6.32 19.37 8.10
CA PHE A 26 7.07 19.04 6.86
C PHE A 26 7.54 17.57 6.77
N ASN A 27 7.00 16.67 7.60
CA ASN A 27 7.31 15.24 7.53
C ASN A 27 6.37 14.51 6.54
N ILE A 28 6.65 14.69 5.24
CA ILE A 28 5.88 14.08 4.14
C ILE A 28 6.50 12.78 3.61
N CYS A 29 7.76 12.51 3.96
CA CYS A 29 8.52 11.35 3.49
C CYS A 29 8.26 10.13 4.38
N CYS A 30 7.06 9.55 4.29
CA CYS A 30 6.69 8.33 5.01
C CYS A 30 6.59 7.13 4.06
N PRO A 31 6.98 5.91 4.49
CA PRO A 31 6.87 4.73 3.66
C PRO A 31 5.40 4.35 3.44
N THR A 32 4.98 4.34 2.18
CA THR A 32 3.63 3.93 1.76
C THR A 32 3.58 2.44 1.41
N VAL A 33 2.37 1.89 1.22
CA VAL A 33 2.18 0.48 0.84
C VAL A 33 2.91 0.14 -0.46
N ALA A 34 2.97 1.09 -1.40
CA ALA A 34 3.68 0.95 -2.68
C ALA A 34 5.17 0.62 -2.50
N HIS A 35 5.85 1.25 -1.52
CA HIS A 35 7.26 0.96 -1.22
C HIS A 35 7.48 -0.49 -0.78
N PHE A 36 6.52 -1.07 -0.03
CA PHE A 36 6.59 -2.45 0.40
C PHE A 36 6.17 -3.44 -0.71
N LEU A 37 5.26 -3.04 -1.60
CA LEU A 37 4.85 -3.86 -2.74
C LEU A 37 6.03 -4.20 -3.65
N GLU A 38 6.86 -3.22 -4.02
CA GLU A 38 8.06 -3.47 -4.83
C GLU A 38 9.03 -4.44 -4.16
N ARG A 39 9.18 -4.32 -2.84
CA ARG A 39 10.01 -5.25 -2.05
C ARG A 39 9.42 -6.67 -2.12
N TYR A 40 8.12 -6.82 -1.90
CA TYR A 40 7.48 -8.14 -1.92
C TYR A 40 7.43 -8.76 -3.31
N GLN A 41 7.31 -7.96 -4.38
CA GLN A 41 7.40 -8.42 -5.76
C GLN A 41 8.72 -9.16 -6.01
N ARG A 42 9.85 -8.57 -5.60
CA ARG A 42 11.19 -9.17 -5.75
C ARG A 42 11.36 -10.43 -4.89
N LEU A 43 10.84 -10.40 -3.66
CA LEU A 43 10.98 -11.54 -2.72
C LEU A 43 10.14 -12.75 -3.12
N ASN A 44 8.92 -12.49 -3.61
CA ASN A 44 7.97 -13.51 -4.01
C ASN A 44 8.22 -14.02 -5.43
N ARG A 45 9.13 -13.39 -6.19
CA ARG A 45 9.37 -13.69 -7.62
C ARG A 45 8.06 -13.64 -8.42
N CYS A 46 7.26 -12.60 -8.16
CA CYS A 46 5.97 -12.39 -8.80
C CYS A 46 6.11 -12.35 -10.33
N THR A 47 5.13 -12.93 -11.04
CA THR A 47 4.89 -12.53 -12.44
C THR A 47 4.21 -11.17 -12.47
N GLU A 48 4.19 -10.52 -13.64
CA GLU A 48 3.49 -9.24 -13.82
C GLU A 48 2.01 -9.32 -13.38
N GLU A 49 1.34 -10.43 -13.66
CA GLU A 49 -0.04 -10.69 -13.23
C GLU A 49 -0.19 -10.68 -11.70
N HIS A 50 0.75 -11.30 -10.97
CA HIS A 50 0.74 -11.29 -9.50
C HIS A 50 0.91 -9.88 -8.96
N PHE A 51 1.80 -9.09 -9.58
CA PHE A 51 2.08 -7.73 -9.15
C PHE A 51 0.89 -6.79 -9.38
N HIS A 52 0.26 -6.84 -10.56
CA HIS A 52 -0.95 -6.07 -10.84
C HIS A 52 -2.10 -6.46 -9.90
N LEU A 53 -2.26 -7.75 -9.61
CA LEU A 53 -3.25 -8.21 -8.63
C LEU A 53 -2.95 -7.67 -7.23
N MET A 54 -1.69 -7.66 -6.80
CA MET A 54 -1.30 -7.08 -5.52
C MET A 54 -1.60 -5.57 -5.45
N GLN A 55 -1.29 -4.82 -6.51
CA GLN A 55 -1.59 -3.39 -6.59
C GLN A 55 -3.10 -3.15 -6.51
N TYR A 56 -3.89 -3.89 -7.28
CA TYR A 56 -5.35 -3.82 -7.25
C TYR A 56 -5.91 -4.07 -5.85
N LEU A 57 -5.44 -5.13 -5.16
CA LEU A 57 -5.88 -5.45 -3.80
C LEU A 57 -5.54 -4.34 -2.79
N VAL A 58 -4.39 -3.69 -2.94
CA VAL A 58 -4.00 -2.56 -2.08
C VAL A 58 -4.85 -1.32 -2.36
N GLU A 59 -5.16 -1.04 -3.63
CA GLU A 59 -6.01 0.10 -4.00
C GLU A 59 -7.44 -0.07 -3.47
N LEU A 60 -7.97 -1.29 -3.46
CA LEU A 60 -9.26 -1.59 -2.83
C LEU A 60 -9.28 -1.30 -1.32
N CYS A 61 -8.13 -1.33 -0.64
CA CYS A 61 -8.04 -1.03 0.78
C CYS A 61 -8.06 0.48 1.09
N LEU A 62 -7.68 1.35 0.14
CA LEU A 62 -7.61 2.81 0.35
C LEU A 62 -8.96 3.45 0.71
N PRO A 63 -10.10 3.12 0.05
CA PRO A 63 -11.40 3.69 0.41
C PRO A 63 -12.01 3.05 1.68
N GLU A 64 -11.52 1.89 2.12
CA GLU A 64 -12.10 1.16 3.25
C GLU A 64 -11.50 1.64 4.58
N LEU A 65 -12.29 2.39 5.36
CA LEU A 65 -11.87 2.96 6.64
C LEU A 65 -11.36 1.89 7.63
N LYS A 66 -11.93 0.68 7.59
CA LYS A 66 -11.50 -0.41 8.47
C LYS A 66 -10.03 -0.80 8.26
N MET A 67 -9.48 -0.55 7.08
CA MET A 67 -8.09 -0.89 6.73
C MET A 67 -7.06 0.09 7.30
N MET A 68 -7.46 1.28 7.75
CA MET A 68 -6.56 2.26 8.37
C MET A 68 -5.86 1.75 9.64
N ARG A 69 -6.38 0.69 10.28
CA ARG A 69 -5.78 0.08 11.48
C ARG A 69 -4.49 -0.69 11.18
N TYR A 70 -4.24 -1.04 9.92
CA TYR A 70 -3.11 -1.86 9.51
C TYR A 70 -1.95 -1.01 9.01
N THR A 71 -0.73 -1.46 9.31
CA THR A 71 0.47 -0.78 8.82
C THR A 71 0.66 -1.02 7.31
N PRO A 72 1.35 -0.12 6.60
CA PRO A 72 1.58 -0.28 5.17
C PRO A 72 2.31 -1.58 4.81
N SER A 73 3.24 -2.03 5.66
CA SER A 73 3.97 -3.29 5.47
C SER A 73 3.06 -4.52 5.61
N HIS A 74 2.11 -4.48 6.54
CA HIS A 74 1.12 -5.54 6.75
C HIS A 74 0.14 -5.63 5.57
N LEU A 75 -0.38 -4.50 5.10
CA LEU A 75 -1.27 -4.49 3.93
C LEU A 75 -0.59 -5.05 2.67
N ALA A 76 0.67 -4.68 2.41
CA ALA A 76 1.41 -5.20 1.28
C ALA A 76 1.69 -6.71 1.39
N ALA A 77 1.98 -7.21 2.60
CA ALA A 77 2.17 -8.63 2.85
C ALA A 77 0.88 -9.44 2.68
N ALA A 78 -0.24 -8.93 3.19
CA ALA A 78 -1.56 -9.53 3.04
C ALA A 78 -1.97 -9.59 1.55
N ALA A 79 -1.73 -8.52 0.79
CA ALA A 79 -1.96 -8.48 -0.65
C ALA A 79 -1.12 -9.53 -1.40
N ALA A 80 0.16 -9.71 -1.02
CA ALA A 80 1.02 -10.74 -1.61
C ALA A 80 0.52 -12.16 -1.33
N VAL A 81 0.15 -12.46 -0.06
CA VAL A 81 -0.41 -13.78 0.30
C VAL A 81 -1.71 -14.05 -0.44
N LEU A 82 -2.60 -13.06 -0.51
CA LEU A 82 -3.89 -13.20 -1.18
C LEU A 82 -3.72 -13.39 -2.70
N SER A 83 -2.83 -12.61 -3.33
CA SER A 83 -2.45 -12.77 -4.74
C SER A 83 -1.94 -14.18 -5.02
N ASN A 84 -1.01 -14.69 -4.20
CA ASN A 84 -0.48 -16.04 -4.34
C ASN A 84 -1.56 -17.12 -4.20
N LYS A 85 -2.49 -16.96 -3.25
CA LYS A 85 -3.61 -17.90 -3.06
C LYS A 85 -4.55 -17.90 -4.26
N LEU A 86 -4.92 -16.73 -4.77
CA LEU A 86 -5.81 -16.59 -5.92
C LEU A 86 -5.21 -17.18 -7.19
N LEU A 87 -3.91 -17.02 -7.39
CA LEU A 87 -3.16 -17.54 -8.54
C LEU A 87 -2.59 -18.95 -8.31
N LYS A 88 -3.03 -19.63 -7.24
CA LYS A 88 -2.67 -21.01 -6.88
C LYS A 88 -1.16 -21.26 -6.76
N GLN A 89 -0.41 -20.25 -6.33
CA GLN A 89 0.99 -20.41 -5.95
C GLN A 89 1.10 -21.05 -4.57
N HIS A 90 1.89 -22.12 -4.50
CA HIS A 90 2.19 -22.84 -3.27
C HIS A 90 3.70 -22.86 -3.03
N PRO A 91 4.18 -22.49 -1.83
CA PRO A 91 3.42 -21.98 -0.69
C PRO A 91 2.95 -20.52 -0.88
N ALA A 92 1.79 -20.17 -0.32
CA ALA A 92 1.27 -18.80 -0.41
C ALA A 92 2.14 -17.76 0.32
N TRP A 93 2.90 -18.21 1.33
CA TRP A 93 3.89 -17.41 2.03
C TRP A 93 5.21 -18.19 2.16
N PRO A 94 6.17 -18.02 1.24
CA PRO A 94 7.42 -18.77 1.27
C PRO A 94 8.34 -18.35 2.43
N PRO A 95 9.25 -19.24 2.91
CA PRO A 95 10.16 -18.94 4.02
C PRO A 95 11.06 -17.71 3.80
N CYS A 96 11.37 -17.39 2.55
CA CYS A 96 12.13 -16.17 2.20
C CYS A 96 11.38 -14.88 2.57
N MET A 97 10.05 -14.89 2.52
CA MET A 97 9.23 -13.74 2.90
C MET A 97 9.13 -13.63 4.42
N VAL A 98 8.99 -14.75 5.16
CA VAL A 98 9.01 -14.76 6.64
C VAL A 98 10.32 -14.15 7.16
N ARG A 99 11.46 -14.62 6.64
CA ARG A 99 12.79 -14.15 7.05
C ARG A 99 13.00 -12.64 6.85
N ASN A 100 12.37 -12.09 5.81
CA ASN A 100 12.61 -10.71 5.39
C ASN A 100 11.53 -9.73 5.87
N SER A 101 10.39 -10.21 6.34
CA SER A 101 9.27 -9.40 6.83
C SER A 101 9.07 -9.50 8.35
N ASN A 102 9.63 -10.53 8.99
CA ASN A 102 9.30 -10.95 10.36
C ASN A 102 7.79 -11.21 10.57
N GLN A 103 7.04 -11.47 9.49
CA GLN A 103 5.61 -11.76 9.53
C GLN A 103 5.35 -13.23 9.20
N THR A 104 4.49 -13.87 10.01
CA THR A 104 4.04 -15.25 9.79
C THR A 104 2.66 -15.23 9.12
N GLU A 105 2.33 -16.25 8.34
CA GLU A 105 1.03 -16.33 7.65
C GLU A 105 -0.16 -16.23 8.62
N SER A 106 -0.02 -16.73 9.85
CA SER A 106 -1.04 -16.61 10.91
C SER A 106 -1.33 -15.17 11.33
N MET A 107 -0.35 -14.27 11.22
CA MET A 107 -0.51 -12.85 11.53
C MET A 107 -1.19 -12.09 10.38
N LEU A 108 -1.23 -12.66 9.17
CA LEU A 108 -1.81 -12.07 7.96
C LEU A 108 -3.22 -12.60 7.66
N LYS A 109 -3.82 -13.32 8.62
CA LYS A 109 -5.22 -13.78 8.61
C LYS A 109 -6.09 -12.81 9.40
#